data_AF-A0A8T1N884-F1
#
_entry.id   AF-A0A8T1N884-F1
#
_cell.length_a   1.000
_cell.length_b   1.000
_cell.length_c   1.000
_cell.angle_alpha   90.00
_cell.angle_beta   90.00
_cell.angle_gamma   90.00
#
_symmetry.space_group_name_H-M   'P 1'
#
loop_
_entity.id
_entity.type
_entity.pdbx_description
1 polymer ?
#
loop_
_entity_poly.entity_id
_entity_poly.type
_entity_poly.pdbx_seq_one_letter_code
_entity_poly.pdbx_strand_id
1 'polypeptide(L)'
;MACATLTVSFGFRVSSTLCSPPSARASRGLSVQLARFNNLSSRRLSSSHSVSGFGSVLPQKLCTIAPLTHRLRSLTIVSAKGYKRKTHKASAKRFRVTGRGKIVRRRAGKQHLLYKKNSKRKLRLSKMHAVSRSDYDNVIGALPYLKVNRKAE
;
A
#
# COMPACT_ATOMS: atom_id res chain seq x y z
N MET A 1 70.24 -23.53 2.67
CA MET A 1 68.76 -23.49 2.71
C MET A 1 68.34 -23.24 4.16
N ALA A 2 68.02 -22.00 4.51
CA ALA A 2 67.60 -21.62 5.86
C ALA A 2 66.11 -21.28 5.85
N CYS A 3 65.35 -21.81 6.81
CA CYS A 3 63.94 -21.48 7.01
C CYS A 3 63.76 -21.07 8.47
N ALA A 4 63.27 -19.85 8.70
CA ALA A 4 63.08 -19.28 10.03
C ALA A 4 61.59 -19.11 10.31
N THR A 5 61.09 -19.72 11.38
CA THR A 5 59.72 -19.54 11.86
C THR A 5 59.71 -18.68 13.12
N LEU A 6 59.12 -17.49 13.04
CA LEU A 6 58.89 -16.63 14.21
C LEU A 6 57.41 -16.69 14.61
N THR A 7 57.14 -17.26 15.78
CA THR A 7 55.83 -17.17 16.45
C THR A 7 55.75 -15.88 17.24
N VAL A 8 54.70 -15.09 17.04
CA VAL A 8 54.45 -13.89 17.85
C VAL A 8 53.00 -13.88 18.35
N SER A 9 52.84 -13.93 19.66
CA SER A 9 51.56 -13.86 20.36
C SER A 9 51.39 -12.50 21.03
N PHE A 10 50.30 -11.79 20.77
CA PHE A 10 49.91 -10.58 21.48
C PHE A 10 48.53 -10.74 22.12
N GLY A 11 48.45 -10.49 23.43
CA GLY A 11 47.20 -10.34 24.18
C GLY A 11 46.96 -8.89 24.61
N PHE A 12 46.19 -8.71 25.70
CA PHE A 12 45.85 -7.44 26.38
C PHE A 12 44.84 -6.52 25.64
N ARG A 13 43.98 -5.74 26.33
CA ARG A 13 43.68 -5.59 27.77
C ARG A 13 42.21 -5.14 27.96
N VAL A 14 41.58 -5.53 29.07
CA VAL A 14 40.29 -5.00 29.54
C VAL A 14 40.52 -3.76 30.41
N SER A 15 39.68 -2.73 30.29
CA SER A 15 39.62 -1.61 31.25
C SER A 15 38.19 -1.11 31.45
N SER A 16 37.80 -0.93 32.72
CA SER A 16 36.50 -0.43 33.18
C SER A 16 36.70 0.78 34.10
N THR A 17 35.77 1.74 34.07
CA THR A 17 35.73 2.85 35.04
C THR A 17 34.30 3.17 35.44
N LEU A 18 34.09 3.43 36.75
CA LEU A 18 32.83 3.89 37.33
C LEU A 18 32.86 5.41 37.56
N CYS A 19 31.68 6.07 37.54
CA CYS A 19 31.36 7.16 38.47
C CYS A 19 29.83 7.40 38.55
N SER A 20 29.35 8.13 39.56
CA SER A 20 27.93 8.37 39.92
C SER A 20 27.76 9.77 40.57
N PRO A 21 26.62 10.17 41.18
CA PRO A 21 25.19 10.03 40.83
C PRO A 21 24.67 11.43 40.32
N PRO A 22 23.83 12.29 40.98
CA PRO A 22 22.65 12.15 41.85
C PRO A 22 21.43 13.05 41.48
N SER A 23 20.45 13.13 42.40
CA SER A 23 19.41 14.19 42.59
C SER A 23 18.04 14.07 41.89
N ALA A 24 16.99 14.29 42.69
CA ALA A 24 15.58 14.09 42.39
C ALA A 24 14.85 15.34 41.84
N ARG A 25 13.71 15.12 41.17
CA ARG A 25 12.52 15.99 41.33
C ARG A 25 11.22 15.25 40.95
N ALA A 26 10.27 15.23 41.88
CA ALA A 26 8.89 14.84 41.59
C ALA A 26 8.13 16.01 40.93
N SER A 27 7.10 15.73 40.12
CA SER A 27 5.72 16.26 40.32
C SER A 27 4.82 16.17 39.07
N ARG A 28 3.51 16.10 39.36
CA ARG A 28 2.37 16.60 38.56
C ARG A 28 2.14 15.98 37.18
N GLY A 29 1.10 15.15 37.10
CA GLY A 29 0.46 14.83 35.83
C GLY A 29 -0.29 16.03 35.25
N LEU A 30 -0.34 16.09 33.92
CA LEU A 30 -1.33 16.83 33.15
C LEU A 30 -1.90 15.87 32.12
N SER A 31 -3.10 15.35 32.37
CA SER A 31 -3.83 14.51 31.43
C SER A 31 -4.41 15.38 30.31
N VAL A 32 -3.63 15.64 29.27
CA VAL A 32 -4.12 16.35 28.08
C VAL A 32 -4.97 15.39 27.26
N GLN A 33 -6.30 15.44 27.44
CA GLN A 33 -7.24 14.82 26.52
C GLN A 33 -7.16 15.52 25.16
N LEU A 34 -6.53 14.90 24.16
CA LEU A 34 -6.60 15.41 22.80
C LEU A 34 -8.00 15.13 22.23
N ALA A 35 -8.73 16.20 21.90
CA ALA A 35 -10.04 16.08 21.28
C ALA A 35 -9.97 15.30 19.95
N ARG A 36 -10.96 14.42 19.75
CA ARG A 36 -11.15 13.62 18.54
C ARG A 36 -11.54 14.54 17.37
N PHE A 37 -10.57 14.86 16.51
CA PHE A 37 -10.81 15.61 15.27
C PHE A 37 -11.72 14.81 14.31
N ASN A 38 -13.02 15.09 14.34
CA ASN A 38 -13.98 14.58 13.36
C ASN A 38 -13.80 15.31 12.03
N ASN A 39 -13.03 14.71 11.13
CA ASN A 39 -12.70 15.28 9.83
C ASN A 39 -13.80 14.97 8.78
N LEU A 40 -14.86 15.79 8.73
CA LEU A 40 -15.88 15.76 7.67
C LEU A 40 -15.82 17.04 6.81
N SER A 41 -14.73 17.20 6.07
CA SER A 41 -14.61 18.24 5.04
C SER A 41 -15.23 17.79 3.71
N SER A 42 -16.57 17.69 3.68
CA SER A 42 -17.30 17.42 2.43
C SER A 42 -17.24 18.62 1.49
N ARG A 43 -16.41 18.55 0.44
CA ARG A 43 -16.40 19.54 -0.65
C ARG A 43 -17.65 19.41 -1.53
N ARG A 44 -18.77 19.98 -1.09
CA ARG A 44 -19.90 20.30 -1.98
C ARG A 44 -19.51 21.51 -2.83
N LEU A 45 -19.19 21.29 -4.10
CA LEU A 45 -19.18 22.34 -5.11
C LEU A 45 -20.58 22.40 -5.72
N SER A 46 -21.39 23.36 -5.29
CA SER A 46 -22.76 23.60 -5.79
C SER A 46 -22.92 25.08 -6.11
N SER A 47 -22.29 25.54 -7.18
CA SER A 47 -22.53 26.86 -7.76
C SER A 47 -23.69 26.78 -8.75
N SER A 48 -24.90 27.05 -8.27
CA SER A 48 -26.09 27.20 -9.11
C SER A 48 -26.66 28.59 -8.85
N HIS A 49 -26.51 29.49 -9.82
CA HIS A 49 -27.02 30.85 -9.70
C HIS A 49 -28.54 30.83 -9.75
N SER A 50 -29.19 31.25 -8.66
CA SER A 50 -30.62 31.54 -8.63
C SER A 50 -30.86 32.91 -9.28
N VAL A 51 -31.30 32.92 -10.53
CA VAL A 51 -31.93 34.10 -11.13
C VAL A 51 -33.43 33.87 -11.08
N SER A 52 -34.11 34.51 -10.16
CA SER A 52 -35.56 34.47 -10.02
C SER A 52 -36.23 35.19 -11.19
N GLY A 53 -37.07 34.50 -11.95
CA GLY A 53 -37.83 35.09 -13.04
C GLY A 53 -38.99 34.21 -13.48
N PHE A 54 -40.21 34.64 -13.13
CA PHE A 54 -41.50 34.17 -13.65
C PHE A 54 -41.86 32.70 -13.40
N GLY A 55 -42.76 32.49 -12.43
CA GLY A 55 -43.45 31.21 -12.28
C GLY A 55 -44.52 31.02 -13.36
N SER A 56 -44.55 29.86 -13.99
CA SER A 56 -45.67 29.38 -14.78
C SER A 56 -46.44 28.30 -14.02
N VAL A 57 -47.70 28.61 -13.71
CA VAL A 57 -48.66 27.68 -13.11
C VAL A 57 -49.11 26.69 -14.17
N LEU A 58 -48.80 25.40 -14.02
CA LEU A 58 -49.45 24.29 -14.74
C LEU A 58 -49.43 23.01 -13.84
N PRO A 59 -50.43 22.13 -13.95
CA PRO A 59 -50.77 21.19 -12.88
C PRO A 59 -49.87 19.95 -12.81
N GLN A 60 -49.86 19.34 -11.63
CA GLN A 60 -49.19 18.08 -11.34
C GLN A 60 -49.74 16.94 -12.20
N LYS A 61 -48.96 16.49 -13.19
CA LYS A 61 -48.96 15.06 -13.54
C LYS A 61 -47.81 14.40 -12.82
N LEU A 62 -48.13 13.72 -11.71
CA LEU A 62 -47.27 12.72 -11.10
C LEU A 62 -47.09 11.58 -12.11
N CYS A 63 -46.07 11.69 -12.97
CA CYS A 63 -45.53 10.54 -13.64
C CYS A 63 -44.82 9.69 -12.57
N THR A 64 -45.54 8.70 -12.04
CA THR A 64 -44.95 7.65 -11.21
C THR A 64 -43.93 6.90 -12.07
N ILE A 65 -42.68 7.34 -12.01
CA ILE A 65 -41.55 6.66 -12.65
C ILE A 65 -41.40 5.33 -11.90
N ALA A 66 -42.02 4.29 -12.42
CA ALA A 66 -41.79 2.93 -11.95
C ALA A 66 -40.26 2.70 -11.98
N PRO A 67 -39.64 2.26 -10.88
CA PRO A 67 -38.22 1.98 -10.89
C PRO A 67 -38.02 0.85 -11.90
N LEU A 68 -37.39 1.17 -13.04
CA LEU A 68 -36.95 0.17 -13.99
C LEU A 68 -36.02 -0.77 -13.24
N THR A 69 -36.55 -1.92 -12.85
CA THR A 69 -35.76 -3.04 -12.35
C THR A 69 -34.96 -3.55 -13.53
N HIS A 70 -33.86 -2.84 -13.84
CA HIS A 70 -32.78 -3.30 -14.68
C HIS A 70 -32.16 -4.49 -13.96
N ARG A 71 -32.83 -5.64 -14.10
CA ARG A 71 -32.38 -6.96 -13.71
C ARG A 71 -31.00 -7.09 -14.31
N LEU A 72 -29.97 -6.90 -13.48
CA LEU A 72 -28.59 -6.86 -13.94
C LEU A 72 -28.36 -8.13 -14.72
N ARG A 73 -28.28 -8.02 -16.05
CA ARG A 73 -28.00 -9.16 -16.90
C ARG A 73 -26.63 -9.64 -16.45
N SER A 74 -26.59 -10.78 -15.77
CA SER A 74 -25.35 -11.47 -15.51
C SER A 74 -24.66 -11.54 -16.87
N LEU A 75 -23.47 -10.96 -16.99
CA LEU A 75 -22.70 -11.01 -18.21
C LEU A 75 -22.19 -12.44 -18.34
N THR A 76 -23.09 -13.33 -18.76
CA THR A 76 -22.84 -14.73 -19.03
C THR A 76 -22.01 -14.76 -20.28
N ILE A 77 -20.69 -14.64 -20.10
CA ILE A 77 -19.71 -14.73 -21.17
C ILE A 77 -19.88 -16.13 -21.75
N VAL A 78 -20.55 -16.23 -22.90
CA VAL A 78 -20.69 -17.47 -23.67
C VAL A 78 -19.32 -17.79 -24.25
N SER A 79 -18.46 -18.39 -23.42
CA SER A 79 -17.13 -18.83 -23.81
C SER A 79 -17.27 -20.05 -24.72
N ALA A 80 -16.93 -19.88 -26.00
CA ALA A 80 -16.90 -20.98 -26.96
C ALA A 80 -16.07 -22.16 -26.42
N LYS A 81 -16.49 -23.39 -26.77
CA LYS A 81 -15.79 -24.63 -26.39
C LYS A 81 -14.30 -24.52 -26.74
N GLY A 82 -13.42 -24.73 -25.76
CA GLY A 82 -11.97 -24.59 -25.92
C GLY A 82 -11.37 -23.23 -25.54
N TYR A 83 -12.18 -22.22 -25.18
CA TYR A 83 -11.66 -20.96 -24.64
C TYR A 83 -10.96 -21.17 -23.28
N LYS A 84 -9.63 -21.07 -23.26
CA LYS A 84 -8.81 -21.06 -22.03
C LYS A 84 -8.54 -19.60 -21.64
N ARG A 85 -8.70 -19.26 -20.34
CA ARG A 85 -8.42 -17.90 -19.83
C ARG A 85 -7.02 -17.44 -20.24
N LYS A 86 -6.86 -16.21 -20.72
CA LYS A 86 -5.55 -15.66 -21.10
C LYS A 86 -4.91 -14.93 -19.90
N THR A 87 -3.59 -15.03 -19.76
CA THR A 87 -2.81 -14.31 -18.72
C THR A 87 -2.53 -12.88 -19.17
N HIS A 88 -2.82 -11.89 -18.32
CA HIS A 88 -2.45 -10.50 -18.60
C HIS A 88 -0.92 -10.31 -18.54
N LYS A 89 -0.26 -10.31 -19.71
CA LYS A 89 1.21 -10.33 -19.82
C LYS A 89 1.88 -9.09 -19.18
N ALA A 90 1.23 -7.92 -19.18
CA ALA A 90 1.78 -6.74 -18.51
C ALA A 90 1.80 -6.91 -16.98
N SER A 91 0.79 -7.53 -16.36
CA SER A 91 0.82 -7.89 -14.94
C SER A 91 1.89 -8.95 -14.65
N ALA A 92 2.03 -9.96 -15.52
CA ALA A 92 3.00 -11.04 -15.35
C ALA A 92 4.47 -10.53 -15.36
N LYS A 93 4.76 -9.46 -16.10
CA LYS A 93 6.06 -8.78 -16.10
C LYS A 93 6.34 -7.97 -14.81
N ARG A 94 5.35 -7.74 -13.94
CA ARG A 94 5.45 -6.86 -12.76
C ARG A 94 5.39 -7.60 -11.43
N PHE A 95 4.60 -8.68 -11.36
CA PHE A 95 4.37 -9.46 -10.14
C PHE A 95 4.95 -10.87 -10.28
N ARG A 96 5.56 -11.39 -9.21
CA ARG A 96 6.01 -12.78 -9.12
C ARG A 96 5.68 -13.37 -7.76
N VAL A 97 5.72 -14.68 -7.66
CA VAL A 97 5.46 -15.41 -6.41
C VAL A 97 6.77 -15.95 -5.82
N THR A 98 6.85 -15.96 -4.49
CA THR A 98 7.93 -16.62 -3.72
C THR A 98 7.62 -18.10 -3.53
N GLY A 99 8.61 -18.95 -3.20
CA GLY A 99 8.38 -20.40 -3.00
C GLY A 99 7.27 -20.74 -1.98
N ARG A 100 7.06 -19.89 -0.96
CA ARG A 100 5.96 -20.02 0.03
C ARG A 100 4.58 -19.59 -0.49
N GLY A 101 4.48 -19.02 -1.69
CA GLY A 101 3.22 -18.60 -2.31
C GLY A 101 2.87 -17.11 -2.21
N LYS A 102 3.74 -16.26 -1.64
CA LYS A 102 3.46 -14.80 -1.48
C LYS A 102 3.70 -14.03 -2.77
N ILE A 103 2.81 -13.08 -3.10
CA ILE A 103 2.99 -12.17 -4.25
C ILE A 103 3.92 -11.01 -3.88
N VAL A 104 4.96 -10.79 -4.68
CA VAL A 104 5.95 -9.73 -4.49
C VAL A 104 6.14 -8.88 -5.75
N ARG A 105 6.47 -7.61 -5.53
CA ARG A 105 6.74 -6.58 -6.56
C ARG A 105 7.97 -5.75 -6.23
N ARG A 106 8.49 -4.99 -7.20
CA ARG A 106 9.47 -3.93 -6.96
C ARG A 106 8.77 -2.68 -6.39
N ARG A 107 9.52 -1.81 -5.71
CA ARG A 107 9.06 -0.45 -5.36
C ARG A 107 9.34 0.51 -6.52
N ALA A 108 8.46 1.48 -6.73
CA ALA A 108 8.59 2.47 -7.81
C ALA A 108 9.56 3.61 -7.47
N GLY A 109 10.02 4.37 -8.48
CA GLY A 109 10.75 5.64 -8.28
C GLY A 109 12.29 5.53 -8.16
N LYS A 110 12.90 4.41 -8.58
CA LYS A 110 14.37 4.21 -8.60
C LYS A 110 14.97 4.16 -10.03
N GLN A 111 14.35 4.85 -10.99
CA GLN A 111 14.85 4.92 -12.39
C GLN A 111 15.69 6.20 -12.61
N HIS A 112 15.08 7.38 -12.50
CA HIS A 112 15.73 8.67 -12.71
C HIS A 112 15.67 9.56 -11.45
N LEU A 113 16.32 10.73 -11.50
CA LEU A 113 16.43 11.71 -10.39
C LEU A 113 16.91 11.05 -9.08
N LEU A 114 17.97 10.24 -9.17
CA LEU A 114 18.54 9.53 -8.00
C LEU A 114 19.43 10.43 -7.13
N TYR A 115 19.99 11.49 -7.70
CA TYR A 115 20.83 12.48 -7.02
C TYR A 115 20.12 13.07 -5.78
N LYS A 116 18.92 13.66 -5.97
CA LYS A 116 18.07 14.20 -4.89
C LYS A 116 17.45 13.17 -3.94
N LYS A 117 17.90 11.92 -3.94
CA LYS A 117 17.39 10.84 -3.05
C LYS A 117 18.52 10.35 -2.14
N ASN A 118 18.40 10.61 -0.84
CA ASN A 118 19.28 10.06 0.21
C ASN A 118 19.46 8.54 0.05
N SER A 119 20.66 8.02 0.32
CA SER A 119 21.02 6.60 0.22
C SER A 119 20.08 5.66 0.99
N LYS A 120 19.57 6.03 2.18
CA LYS A 120 18.54 5.27 2.92
C LYS A 120 17.26 5.09 2.10
N ARG A 121 16.82 6.13 1.36
CA ARG A 121 15.68 6.06 0.43
C ARG A 121 16.01 5.19 -0.78
N LYS A 122 17.20 5.32 -1.38
CA LYS A 122 17.66 4.50 -2.52
C LYS A 122 17.71 3.02 -2.16
N LEU A 123 18.20 2.66 -0.97
CA LEU A 123 18.23 1.30 -0.43
C LEU A 123 16.81 0.72 -0.28
N ARG A 124 15.90 1.46 0.36
CA ARG A 124 14.50 1.06 0.56
C ARG A 124 13.79 0.75 -0.75
N LEU A 125 14.07 1.50 -1.82
CA LEU A 125 13.47 1.29 -3.14
C LEU A 125 14.05 0.10 -3.93
N SER A 126 15.24 -0.39 -3.58
CA SER A 126 15.83 -1.58 -4.23
C SER A 126 15.13 -2.87 -3.81
N LYS A 127 14.71 -2.96 -2.54
CA LYS A 127 14.19 -4.19 -1.95
C LYS A 127 12.83 -4.57 -2.56
N MET A 128 12.64 -5.86 -2.81
CA MET A 128 11.32 -6.42 -3.14
C MET A 128 10.34 -6.15 -1.99
N HIS A 129 9.06 -6.05 -2.31
CA HIS A 129 7.99 -5.76 -1.36
C HIS A 129 6.80 -6.69 -1.61
N ALA A 130 6.13 -7.13 -0.55
CA ALA A 130 4.85 -7.82 -0.68
C ALA A 130 3.81 -6.89 -1.34
N VAL A 131 2.83 -7.48 -2.02
CA VAL A 131 1.65 -6.75 -2.47
C VAL A 131 0.74 -6.43 -1.27
N SER A 132 0.04 -5.30 -1.31
CA SER A 132 -0.95 -4.87 -0.31
C SER A 132 -2.18 -5.78 -0.37
N ARG A 133 -2.80 -6.15 0.76
CA ARG A 133 -3.89 -7.15 0.73
C ARG A 133 -5.05 -6.78 -0.20
N SER A 134 -5.42 -5.49 -0.24
CA SER A 134 -6.47 -4.94 -1.11
C SER A 134 -6.24 -5.16 -2.61
N ASP A 135 -4.98 -5.31 -3.05
CA ASP A 135 -4.65 -5.48 -4.47
C ASP A 135 -4.64 -6.95 -4.92
N TYR A 136 -4.77 -7.92 -4.00
CA TYR A 136 -4.61 -9.35 -4.33
C TYR A 136 -5.64 -9.83 -5.35
N ASP A 137 -6.90 -9.45 -5.19
CA ASP A 137 -7.99 -9.93 -6.06
C ASP A 137 -7.82 -9.40 -7.49
N ASN A 138 -7.37 -8.16 -7.65
CA ASN A 138 -7.01 -7.58 -8.95
C ASN A 138 -5.85 -8.33 -9.62
N VAL A 139 -4.79 -8.65 -8.86
CA VAL A 139 -3.61 -9.36 -9.40
C VAL A 139 -3.93 -10.81 -9.76
N ILE A 140 -4.67 -11.52 -8.89
CA ILE A 140 -5.08 -12.92 -9.11
C ILE A 140 -6.08 -13.00 -10.28
N GLY A 141 -7.03 -12.07 -10.37
CA GLY A 141 -7.98 -11.99 -11.48
C GLY A 141 -7.29 -11.84 -12.84
N ALA A 142 -6.21 -11.06 -12.91
CA ALA A 142 -5.41 -10.84 -14.11
C ALA A 142 -4.42 -11.99 -14.44
N LEU A 143 -4.07 -12.82 -13.45
CA LEU A 143 -3.04 -13.87 -13.54
C LEU A 143 -3.59 -15.26 -13.15
N PRO A 144 -4.52 -15.84 -13.95
CA PRO A 144 -5.30 -17.01 -13.56
C PRO A 144 -4.49 -18.30 -13.35
N TYR A 145 -3.29 -18.42 -13.91
CA TYR A 145 -2.41 -19.58 -13.76
C TYR A 145 -1.28 -19.38 -12.73
N LEU A 146 -1.32 -18.29 -11.95
CA LEU A 146 -0.30 -18.00 -10.94
C LEU A 146 -0.69 -18.66 -9.61
N LYS A 147 0.06 -19.67 -9.17
CA LYS A 147 -0.15 -20.35 -7.88
C LYS A 147 0.20 -19.41 -6.71
N VAL A 148 -0.76 -19.06 -5.87
CA VAL A 148 -0.62 -18.11 -4.74
C VAL A 148 -1.16 -18.73 -3.46
N ASN A 149 -0.48 -18.52 -2.34
CA ASN A 149 -0.97 -18.87 -1.00
C ASN A 149 -1.41 -17.59 -0.26
N ARG A 150 -2.72 -17.42 -0.03
CA ARG A 150 -3.29 -16.25 0.66
C ARG A 150 -2.97 -16.19 2.16
N LYS A 151 -2.46 -17.26 2.77
CA LYS A 151 -2.09 -17.37 4.20
C LYS A 151 -0.57 -17.25 4.46
N ALA A 152 0.24 -17.05 3.43
CA ALA A 152 1.69 -17.00 3.59
C ALA A 152 2.15 -15.57 3.99
N GLU A 153 2.56 -15.40 5.24
CA GLU A 153 3.11 -14.14 5.80
C GLU A 153 4.63 -14.12 5.89
#